data_AF-A0A3M1AES6-F1
#
_entry.id   AF-A0A3M1AES6-F1
#
_cell.length_a   1.000
_cell.length_b   1.000
_cell.length_c   1.000
_cell.angle_alpha   90.00
_cell.angle_beta   90.00
_cell.angle_gamma   90.00
#
_symmetry.space_group_name_H-M   'P 1'
#
loop_
_entity.id
_entity.type
_entity.pdbx_description
1 polymer ?
#
loop_
_entity_poly.entity_id
_entity_poly.type
_entity_poly.pdbx_seq_one_letter_code
_entity_poly.pdbx_strand_id
1 'polypeptide(L)'
;STLSVNPANYLEKHLRDVIAMIERKKLVELIAIGIGHDVTRYYKHAVTITDVEQLAGAMTEQLATLFDRDPRAKARVFGIYKALRRAV
;
A
#
# COMPACT_ATOMS: atom_id res chain seq x y z
N SER A 1 16.28 -10.86 -18.83
CA SER A 1 15.45 -10.17 -17.82
C SER A 1 16.36 -9.57 -16.76
N THR A 2 15.96 -8.54 -16.03
CA THR A 2 16.73 -8.01 -14.86
C THR A 2 17.12 -9.13 -13.89
N LEU A 3 16.32 -10.19 -13.77
CA LEU A 3 16.66 -11.38 -12.95
C LEU A 3 17.83 -12.23 -13.48
N SER A 4 18.18 -12.13 -14.77
CA SER A 4 19.19 -12.99 -15.41
C SER A 4 20.63 -12.59 -15.07
N VAL A 5 20.83 -11.34 -14.63
CA VAL A 5 22.15 -10.73 -14.40
C VAL A 5 22.29 -10.12 -13.00
N ASN A 6 21.24 -10.21 -12.17
CA ASN A 6 21.23 -9.65 -10.82
C ASN A 6 21.02 -10.73 -9.76
N PRO A 7 21.47 -10.51 -8.52
CA PRO A 7 21.15 -11.37 -7.40
C PRO A 7 19.64 -11.56 -7.24
N ALA A 8 19.22 -12.76 -6.81
CA ALA A 8 17.81 -13.16 -6.73
C ALA A 8 16.93 -12.21 -5.90
N ASN A 9 17.50 -11.53 -4.90
CA ASN A 9 16.79 -10.60 -4.02
C ASN A 9 16.87 -9.13 -4.44
N TYR A 10 17.47 -8.81 -5.59
CA TYR A 10 17.75 -7.43 -6.00
C TYR A 10 16.49 -6.56 -6.04
N LEU A 11 15.43 -7.04 -6.68
CA LEU A 11 14.18 -6.28 -6.83
C LEU A 11 13.46 -6.09 -5.48
N GLU A 12 13.45 -7.10 -4.62
CA GLU A 12 12.84 -6.98 -3.29
C GLU A 12 13.59 -5.94 -2.45
N LYS A 13 14.92 -6.03 -2.41
CA LYS A 13 15.75 -5.07 -1.68
C LYS A 13 15.55 -3.65 -2.21
N HIS A 14 15.63 -3.47 -3.53
CA HIS A 14 15.46 -2.17 -4.16
C HIS A 14 14.07 -1.58 -3.87
N LEU A 15 13.00 -2.38 -3.95
CA LEU A 15 11.65 -1.95 -3.62
C LEU A 15 11.56 -1.44 -2.17
N ARG A 16 12.12 -2.18 -1.21
CA ARG A 16 12.15 -1.77 0.20
C ARG A 16 12.92 -0.46 0.39
N ASP A 17 14.06 -0.32 -0.26
CA ASP A 17 14.90 0.88 -0.16
C ASP A 17 14.19 2.13 -0.73
N VAL A 18 13.50 1.98 -1.86
CA VAL A 18 12.72 3.06 -2.49
C VAL A 18 11.52 3.46 -1.63
N ILE A 19 10.74 2.51 -1.13
CA ILE A 19 9.60 2.80 -0.24
C ILE A 19 10.08 3.54 1.00
N ALA A 20 11.13 3.02 1.64
CA ALA A 20 11.68 3.64 2.84
C ALA A 20 12.24 5.05 2.57
N MET A 21 12.83 5.28 1.39
CA MET A 21 13.25 6.62 0.97
C MET A 21 12.06 7.59 0.86
N ILE A 22 10.97 7.17 0.22
CA ILE A 22 9.76 8.01 0.04
C ILE A 22 9.12 8.32 1.41
N GLU A 23 8.93 7.31 2.25
CA GLU A 23 8.34 7.46 3.58
C GLU A 23 9.17 8.36 4.51
N ARG A 24 10.51 8.31 4.43
CA ARG A 24 11.39 9.19 5.21
C ARG A 24 11.32 10.64 4.76
N LYS A 25 11.18 10.89 3.45
CA LYS A 25 11.11 12.26 2.89
C LYS A 25 9.81 12.97 3.27
N LYS A 26 8.71 12.22 3.46
CA LYS A 26 7.39 12.76 3.86
C LYS A 26 6.88 13.90 2.96
N LEU A 27 7.30 13.93 1.70
CA LEU A 27 6.88 14.94 0.72
C LEU A 27 5.55 14.56 0.04
N VAL A 28 5.18 13.28 0.12
CA VAL A 28 3.99 12.71 -0.52
C VAL A 28 3.36 11.68 0.41
N GLU A 29 2.06 11.48 0.26
CA GLU A 29 1.36 10.34 0.84
C GLU A 29 1.52 9.13 -0.08
N LEU A 30 1.99 8.00 0.48
CA LEU A 30 2.24 6.77 -0.26
C LEU A 30 1.24 5.70 0.16
N ILE A 31 0.41 5.24 -0.78
CA ILE A 31 -0.58 4.18 -0.59
C ILE A 31 -0.39 3.16 -1.71
N ALA A 32 -0.45 1.86 -1.37
CA ALA A 32 -0.40 0.78 -2.35
C ALA A 32 -1.75 0.09 -2.51
N ILE A 33 -2.12 -0.24 -3.75
CA ILE A 33 -3.27 -1.09 -4.07
C ILE A 33 -2.76 -2.37 -4.73
N GLY A 34 -2.89 -3.50 -4.03
CA GLY A 34 -2.52 -4.81 -4.54
C GLY A 34 -3.73 -5.56 -5.08
N ILE A 35 -3.74 -5.91 -6.36
CA ILE A 35 -4.82 -6.71 -6.98
C ILE A 35 -4.44 -8.18 -6.91
N GLY A 36 -5.22 -8.98 -6.16
CA GLY A 36 -4.97 -10.42 -5.98
C GLY A 36 -3.70 -10.77 -5.21
N HIS A 37 -3.01 -9.78 -4.62
CA HIS A 37 -1.76 -10.00 -3.87
C HIS A 37 -1.64 -9.09 -2.64
N ASP A 38 -0.95 -9.62 -1.62
CA ASP A 38 -0.64 -8.86 -0.41
C ASP A 38 0.53 -7.89 -0.62
N VAL A 39 0.28 -6.60 -0.47
CA VAL A 39 1.32 -5.55 -0.49
C VAL A 39 1.66 -4.98 0.88
N THR A 40 0.97 -5.41 1.95
CA THR A 40 1.16 -4.92 3.33
C THR A 40 2.54 -5.29 3.91
N ARG A 41 3.23 -6.25 3.29
CA ARG A 41 4.62 -6.62 3.64
C ARG A 41 5.64 -5.51 3.34
N TYR A 42 5.29 -4.60 2.44
CA TYR A 42 6.19 -3.54 1.96
C TYR A 42 5.67 -2.15 2.28
N TYR A 43 4.35 -1.95 2.26
CA TYR A 43 3.73 -0.64 2.41
C TYR A 43 2.98 -0.52 3.73
N LYS A 44 3.18 0.60 4.44
CA LYS A 44 2.47 0.91 5.67
C LYS A 44 0.97 1.15 5.44
N HIS A 45 0.64 1.85 4.36
CA HIS A 45 -0.73 2.14 3.94
C HIS A 45 -1.01 1.36 2.65
N ALA A 46 -1.91 0.38 2.74
CA ALA A 46 -2.15 -0.56 1.68
C ALA A 46 -3.59 -1.07 1.68
N VAL A 47 -4.11 -1.30 0.49
CA VAL A 47 -5.39 -1.96 0.23
C VAL A 47 -5.12 -3.15 -0.69
N THR A 48 -5.74 -4.29 -0.41
CA THR A 48 -5.73 -5.43 -1.33
C THR A 48 -7.16 -5.63 -1.83
N ILE A 49 -7.32 -5.65 -3.15
CA ILE A 49 -8.58 -5.96 -3.82
C ILE A 49 -8.46 -7.31 -4.53
N THR A 50 -9.58 -7.98 -4.74
CA THR A 50 -9.58 -9.30 -5.40
C THR A 50 -9.55 -9.19 -6.92
N ASP A 51 -10.20 -8.16 -7.47
CA ASP A 51 -10.37 -7.98 -8.91
C ASP A 51 -10.21 -6.50 -9.31
N VAL A 52 -9.89 -6.27 -10.58
CA VAL A 52 -9.69 -4.93 -11.15
C VAL A 52 -10.96 -4.08 -11.17
N GLU A 53 -12.15 -4.70 -11.25
CA GLU A 53 -13.43 -3.97 -11.22
C GLU A 53 -13.61 -3.17 -9.91
N GLN A 54 -12.98 -3.60 -8.81
CA GLN A 54 -13.01 -2.91 -7.53
C GLN A 54 -12.03 -1.73 -7.45
N LEU A 55 -11.14 -1.55 -8.43
CA LEU A 55 -10.08 -0.54 -8.40
C LEU A 55 -10.64 0.88 -8.32
N ALA A 56 -11.68 1.20 -9.10
CA ALA A 56 -12.28 2.54 -9.11
C ALA A 56 -12.88 2.89 -7.75
N GLY A 57 -13.57 1.94 -7.11
CA GLY A 57 -14.11 2.10 -5.76
C GLY A 57 -13.00 2.29 -4.73
N ALA A 58 -11.99 1.42 -4.75
CA ALA A 58 -10.84 1.52 -3.85
C ALA A 58 -10.10 2.85 -4.01
N MET A 59 -9.84 3.32 -5.23
CA MET A 59 -9.21 4.62 -5.48
C MET A 59 -10.04 5.78 -4.94
N THR A 60 -11.37 5.74 -5.13
CA THR A 60 -12.28 6.78 -4.62
C THR A 60 -12.28 6.83 -3.10
N GLU A 61 -12.33 5.68 -2.43
CA GLU A 61 -12.23 5.59 -0.96
C GLU A 61 -10.89 6.10 -0.43
N GLN A 62 -9.78 5.73 -1.09
CA GLN A 62 -8.45 6.20 -0.68
C GLN A 62 -8.32 7.72 -0.87
N LEU A 63 -8.81 8.26 -1.98
CA LEU A 63 -8.84 9.70 -2.21
C LEU A 63 -9.71 10.42 -1.17
N ALA A 64 -10.91 9.93 -0.89
CA ALA A 64 -11.78 10.49 0.15
C ALA A 64 -11.07 10.53 1.52
N THR A 65 -10.34 9.47 1.86
CA THR A 65 -9.56 9.39 3.11
C THR A 65 -8.45 10.45 3.17
N LEU A 66 -7.88 10.89 2.04
CA LEU A 66 -6.89 11.97 2.03
C LEU A 66 -7.50 13.33 2.40
N PHE A 67 -8.74 13.58 1.99
CA PHE A 67 -9.46 14.84 2.28
C PHE A 67 -10.00 14.92 3.70
N ASP A 68 -10.05 13.80 4.41
CA ASP A 68 -10.53 13.77 5.78
C ASP A 68 -9.55 14.53 6.72
N ARG A 69 -10.04 15.59 7.37
CA ARG A 69 -9.18 16.57 8.10
C ARG A 69 -8.66 16.04 9.44
N ASP A 70 -9.22 14.97 9.96
CA ASP A 70 -8.82 14.38 11.25
C ASP A 70 -7.82 13.23 11.06
N PRO A 71 -6.56 13.37 11.52
CA PRO A 71 -5.57 12.29 11.49
C PRO A 71 -6.01 11.02 12.24
N ARG A 72 -6.88 11.16 13.25
CA ARG A 72 -7.42 10.03 14.01
C ARG A 72 -8.53 9.29 13.25
N ALA A 73 -9.25 9.96 12.37
CA ALA A 73 -10.18 9.31 11.45
C ALA A 73 -9.41 8.44 10.44
N LYS A 74 -8.35 8.99 9.84
CA LYS A 74 -7.45 8.22 8.94
C LYS A 74 -6.89 6.98 9.60
N ALA A 75 -6.33 7.10 10.81
CA ALA A 75 -5.73 5.98 11.53
C ALA A 75 -6.74 4.85 11.84
N ARG A 76 -8.01 5.20 12.13
CA ARG A 76 -9.08 4.21 12.37
C ARG A 76 -9.44 3.46 11.10
N VAL A 77 -9.60 4.16 9.97
CA VAL A 77 -9.91 3.55 8.67
C VAL A 77 -8.84 2.54 8.27
N PHE A 78 -7.55 2.93 8.33
CA PHE A 78 -6.44 2.01 8.05
C PHE A 78 -6.36 0.84 9.06
N GLY A 79 -6.72 1.08 10.32
CA GLY A 79 -6.79 0.03 11.35
C GLY A 79 -7.88 -1.01 11.07
N ILE A 80 -9.05 -0.59 10.59
CA ILE A 80 -10.16 -1.46 10.23
C ILE A 80 -9.77 -2.39 9.06
N TYR A 81 -9.17 -1.84 8.00
CA TYR A 81 -8.72 -2.67 6.86
C TYR A 81 -7.71 -3.74 7.29
N LYS A 82 -6.83 -3.43 8.25
CA LYS A 82 -5.88 -4.41 8.83
C LYS A 82 -6.59 -5.50 9.65
N ALA A 83 -7.66 -5.16 10.36
CA ALA A 83 -8.41 -6.10 11.18
C ALA A 83 -9.28 -7.04 10.32
N LEU A 84 -9.98 -6.49 9.33
CA LEU A 84 -10.88 -7.26 8.45
C LEU A 84 -10.16 -8.40 7.74
N ARG A 85 -8.89 -8.18 7.35
CA ARG A 85 -8.07 -9.19 6.68
C ARG A 85 -7.58 -10.32 7.59
N ARG A 86 -7.44 -10.09 8.90
CA ARG A 86 -7.06 -11.14 9.84
C ARG A 86 -8.21 -12.10 10.15
N ALA A 87 -9.44 -11.73 9.80
CA ALA A 87 -10.64 -12.49 10.07
C ALA A 87 -11.03 -13.44 8.91
N VAL A 88 -10.21 -13.55 7.87
CA VAL A 88 -10.41 -14.42 6.70
C VAL A 88 -9.24 -15.38 6.54
#